data_AF-A0A8I2YZK9-F1
#
_entry.id   AF-A0A8I2YZK9-F1
#
_cell.length_a   1.000
_cell.length_b   1.000
_cell.length_c   1.000
_cell.angle_alpha   90.00
_cell.angle_beta   90.00
_cell.angle_gamma   90.00
#
_symmetry.space_group_name_H-M   'P 1'
#
loop_
_entity.id
_entity.type
_entity.pdbx_description
1 polymer ?
#
loop_
_entity_poly.entity_id
_entity_poly.type
_entity_poly.pdbx_seq_one_letter_code
_entity_poly.pdbx_strand_id
1 'polypeptide(L)'
;MLTVYDHVIPVPRLRNERPANLYLMNRADLHSAFTKINLWKQTQFSKIVYIDADVVAYRAPDELFSIPHPFSAAPDIGWPDLFNSGVMVLTPNMGDYYALVAMAERGISFDGADQGLLNMHFGKNYNRISFTYNVTPSAHYQYLPAYHITESPTKTLSHCNPIIRRAYT
;
A
#
# COMPACT_ATOMS: atom_id res chain seq x y z
N MET A 1 -20.20 3.02 -23.21
CA MET A 1 -18.79 3.17 -22.82
C MET A 1 -18.70 2.64 -21.40
N LEU A 2 -17.92 1.59 -21.13
CA LEU A 2 -17.75 1.08 -19.76
C LEU A 2 -16.76 1.99 -19.03
N THR A 3 -17.20 2.66 -17.98
CA THR A 3 -16.32 3.41 -17.07
C THR A 3 -15.58 2.41 -16.18
N VAL A 4 -14.25 2.54 -16.10
CA VAL A 4 -13.38 1.63 -15.31
C VAL A 4 -13.38 2.00 -13.83
N TYR A 5 -13.62 3.27 -13.50
CA TYR A 5 -13.65 3.81 -12.15
C TYR A 5 -14.93 4.62 -11.93
N ASP A 6 -15.55 4.50 -10.76
CA ASP A 6 -16.67 5.33 -10.32
C ASP A 6 -16.22 6.75 -9.96
N HIS A 7 -15.01 6.86 -9.39
CA HIS A 7 -14.41 8.12 -8.98
C HIS A 7 -12.98 8.23 -9.50
N VAL A 8 -12.64 9.39 -10.06
CA VAL A 8 -11.26 9.79 -10.39
C VAL A 8 -10.95 11.03 -9.58
N ILE A 9 -10.13 10.87 -8.54
CA ILE A 9 -9.83 11.93 -7.57
C ILE A 9 -8.45 12.52 -7.91
N PRO A 10 -8.37 13.76 -8.40
CA PRO A 10 -7.09 14.41 -8.61
C PRO A 10 -6.44 14.71 -7.25
N VAL A 11 -5.21 14.26 -7.07
CA VAL A 11 -4.44 14.53 -5.86
C VAL A 11 -3.25 15.42 -6.17
N PRO A 12 -2.98 16.46 -5.35
CA PRO A 12 -1.77 17.25 -5.50
C PRO A 12 -0.56 16.37 -5.20
N ARG A 13 0.49 16.53 -6.00
CA ARG A 13 1.77 15.85 -5.71
C ARG A 13 2.38 16.49 -4.47
N LEU A 14 2.55 15.69 -3.42
CA LEU A 14 3.29 16.12 -2.23
C LEU A 14 4.78 16.06 -2.57
N ARG A 15 5.38 17.23 -2.78
CA ARG A 15 6.82 17.38 -3.00
C ARG A 15 7.46 17.80 -1.69
N ASN A 16 8.59 17.19 -1.35
CA ASN A 16 9.42 17.71 -0.27
C ASN A 16 10.12 18.99 -0.76
N GLU A 17 9.79 20.15 -0.17
CA GLU A 17 10.35 21.45 -0.55
C GLU A 17 11.78 21.67 -0.04
N ARG A 18 12.35 20.73 0.73
CA ARG A 18 13.73 20.76 1.23
C ARG A 18 14.61 19.70 0.54
N PRO A 19 15.02 19.92 -0.72
CA PRO A 19 15.80 18.94 -1.50
C PRO A 19 17.23 18.73 -0.99
N ALA A 20 17.75 19.56 -0.08
CA ALA A 20 19.13 19.49 0.39
C ALA A 20 19.48 18.14 1.06
N ASN A 21 18.54 17.51 1.78
CA ASN A 21 18.75 16.18 2.36
C ASN A 21 18.60 15.05 1.31
N LEU A 22 17.82 15.27 0.24
CA LEU A 22 17.61 14.31 -0.84
C LEU A 22 18.82 14.20 -1.79
N TYR A 23 19.54 15.31 -2.02
CA TYR A 23 20.78 15.30 -2.80
C TYR A 23 21.93 14.55 -2.11
N LEU A 24 21.98 14.57 -0.77
CA LEU A 24 22.95 13.79 0.00
C LEU A 24 22.68 12.27 -0.04
N MET A 25 21.44 11.88 -0.35
CA MET A 25 21.01 10.48 -0.39
C MET A 25 20.98 9.87 -1.80
N ASN A 26 21.27 10.65 -2.86
CA ASN A 26 21.20 10.22 -4.28
C ASN A 26 19.83 9.62 -4.69
N ARG A 27 18.72 10.17 -4.19
CA ARG A 27 17.36 9.63 -4.38
C ARG A 27 16.34 10.70 -4.80
N ALA A 28 16.61 11.38 -5.91
CA ALA A 28 15.74 12.42 -6.49
C ALA A 28 14.38 11.88 -6.99
N ASP A 29 14.21 10.57 -7.04
CA ASP A 29 13.10 9.78 -7.57
C ASP A 29 11.95 9.57 -6.55
N LEU A 30 12.13 9.97 -5.29
CA LEU A 30 11.14 9.85 -4.22
C LEU A 30 9.96 10.83 -4.29
N HIS A 31 9.90 11.66 -5.33
CA HIS A 31 8.80 12.62 -5.55
C HIS A 31 7.41 11.97 -5.72
N SER A 32 7.33 10.67 -6.02
CA SER A 32 6.05 9.96 -6.18
C SER A 32 5.56 9.28 -4.90
N ALA A 33 6.46 9.00 -3.94
CA ALA A 33 6.19 8.18 -2.76
C ALA A 33 5.08 8.76 -1.86
N PHE A 34 5.11 10.07 -1.58
CA PHE A 34 4.17 10.65 -0.63
C PHE A 34 2.73 10.81 -1.14
N THR A 35 2.46 10.52 -2.42
CA THR A 35 1.10 10.65 -2.97
C THR A 35 0.10 9.75 -2.22
N LYS A 36 0.52 8.58 -1.74
CA LYS A 36 -0.30 7.65 -0.94
C LYS A 36 -0.82 8.27 0.37
N ILE A 37 -0.17 9.30 0.91
CA ILE A 37 -0.67 10.00 2.12
C ILE A 37 -2.08 10.57 1.89
N ASN A 38 -2.40 10.98 0.66
CA ASN A 38 -3.71 11.52 0.32
C ASN A 38 -4.87 10.52 0.54
N LEU A 39 -4.59 9.22 0.68
CA LEU A 39 -5.59 8.20 1.01
C LEU A 39 -6.30 8.52 2.34
N TRP A 40 -5.55 8.98 3.35
CA TRP A 40 -6.12 9.31 4.66
C TRP A 40 -7.01 10.56 4.65
N LYS A 41 -6.87 11.43 3.65
CA LYS A 41 -7.73 12.61 3.47
C LYS A 41 -9.08 12.28 2.81
N GLN A 42 -9.25 11.07 2.26
CA GLN A 42 -10.48 10.68 1.55
C GLN A 42 -11.61 10.31 2.53
N THR A 43 -11.96 11.22 3.44
CA THR A 43 -12.94 11.01 4.52
C THR A 43 -14.38 10.88 4.06
N GLN A 44 -14.64 11.04 2.75
CA GLN A 44 -15.93 10.68 2.14
C GLN A 44 -16.15 9.15 2.12
N PHE A 45 -15.11 8.35 2.31
CA PHE A 45 -15.20 6.90 2.44
C PHE A 45 -15.02 6.47 3.89
N SER A 46 -15.84 5.52 4.35
CA SER A 46 -15.72 4.93 5.68
C SER A 46 -14.54 3.96 5.80
N LYS A 47 -14.12 3.37 4.68
CA LYS A 47 -13.00 2.44 4.59
C LYS A 47 -12.46 2.40 3.17
N ILE A 48 -11.16 2.19 3.04
CA ILE A 48 -10.46 2.05 1.77
C ILE A 48 -9.65 0.77 1.81
N VAL A 49 -9.83 -0.07 0.78
CA VAL A 49 -8.88 -1.13 0.43
C VAL A 49 -8.04 -0.58 -0.72
N TYR A 50 -6.80 -0.22 -0.41
CA TYR A 50 -5.84 0.29 -1.37
C TYR A 50 -5.06 -0.88 -2.00
N ILE A 51 -4.86 -0.80 -3.30
CA ILE A 51 -4.12 -1.76 -4.11
C ILE A 51 -3.23 -0.94 -5.07
N ASP A 52 -1.93 -1.18 -5.05
CA ASP A 52 -1.00 -0.54 -5.99
C ASP A 52 -1.33 -0.91 -7.43
N ALA A 53 -1.03 -0.01 -8.37
CA ALA A 53 -1.43 -0.16 -9.78
C ALA A 53 -0.72 -1.32 -10.51
N ASP A 54 0.32 -1.89 -9.92
CA ASP A 54 1.08 -3.05 -10.39
C ASP A 54 0.69 -4.37 -9.69
N VAL A 55 -0.32 -4.33 -8.81
CA VAL A 55 -0.92 -5.51 -8.19
C VAL A 55 -2.13 -5.96 -9.00
N VAL A 56 -2.17 -7.25 -9.35
CA VAL A 56 -3.29 -7.87 -10.04
C VAL A 56 -4.16 -8.62 -9.04
N ALA A 57 -5.43 -8.25 -9.01
CA ALA A 57 -6.45 -8.95 -8.23
C ALA A 57 -7.07 -10.09 -9.03
N TYR A 58 -6.96 -11.32 -8.52
CA TYR A 58 -7.64 -12.48 -9.12
C TYR A 58 -9.15 -12.48 -8.85
N ARG A 59 -9.58 -11.85 -7.75
CA ARG A 59 -10.98 -11.56 -7.42
C ARG A 59 -11.08 -10.28 -6.60
N ALA A 60 -12.28 -9.70 -6.54
CA ALA A 60 -12.56 -8.60 -5.63
C ALA A 60 -12.35 -9.05 -4.17
N PRO A 61 -11.54 -8.34 -3.35
CA PRO A 61 -11.23 -8.73 -1.98
C PRO A 61 -12.20 -8.11 -0.96
N ASP A 62 -13.51 -8.27 -1.19
CA ASP A 62 -14.56 -7.55 -0.45
C ASP A 62 -14.55 -7.82 1.07
N GLU A 63 -14.12 -9.01 1.48
CA GLU A 63 -13.97 -9.37 2.89
C GLU A 63 -12.98 -8.48 3.65
N LEU A 64 -12.04 -7.82 2.95
CA LEU A 64 -11.12 -6.87 3.58
C LEU A 64 -11.87 -5.66 4.15
N PHE A 65 -13.02 -5.28 3.58
CA PHE A 65 -13.84 -4.18 4.12
C PHE A 65 -14.46 -4.52 5.49
N SER A 66 -14.58 -5.81 5.83
CA SER A 66 -15.13 -6.24 7.12
C SER A 66 -14.10 -6.18 8.26
N ILE A 67 -12.82 -5.91 7.98
CA ILE A 67 -11.76 -5.87 9.00
C ILE A 67 -11.98 -4.66 9.92
N PRO A 68 -12.16 -4.81 11.24
CA PRO A 68 -12.50 -3.68 12.12
C PRO A 68 -11.32 -2.73 12.42
N HIS A 69 -10.09 -3.16 12.15
CA HIS A 69 -8.89 -2.39 12.47
C HIS A 69 -8.74 -1.15 11.58
N PRO A 70 -8.25 -0.03 12.13
CA PRO A 70 -8.12 1.22 11.39
C PRO A 70 -7.04 1.18 10.30
N PHE A 71 -6.02 0.31 10.47
CA PHE A 71 -4.99 0.06 9.48
C PHE A 71 -4.59 -1.42 9.48
N SER A 72 -4.53 -2.02 8.30
CA SER A 72 -4.07 -3.39 8.08
C SER A 72 -3.25 -3.51 6.81
N ALA A 73 -2.23 -4.35 6.83
CA ALA A 73 -1.37 -4.61 5.67
C ALA A 73 -0.76 -6.01 5.75
N ALA A 74 -0.34 -6.54 4.60
CA ALA A 74 0.33 -7.83 4.53
C ALA A 74 1.81 -7.67 4.88
N PRO A 75 2.46 -8.69 5.46
CA PRO A 75 3.87 -8.64 5.80
C PRO A 75 4.74 -8.52 4.54
N ASP A 76 5.86 -7.82 4.65
CA ASP A 76 6.87 -7.77 3.60
C ASP A 76 7.63 -9.11 3.51
N ILE A 77 7.98 -9.50 2.29
CA ILE A 77 8.66 -10.76 2.00
C ILE A 77 10.12 -10.76 2.46
N GLY A 78 10.80 -9.62 2.36
CA GLY A 78 12.21 -9.46 2.70
C GLY A 78 12.42 -9.26 4.19
N TRP A 79 11.54 -8.50 4.85
CA TRP A 79 11.60 -8.24 6.29
C TRP A 79 10.21 -8.36 6.94
N PRO A 80 9.82 -9.53 7.45
CA PRO A 80 8.44 -9.82 7.85
C PRO A 80 7.93 -9.08 9.10
N ASP A 81 8.81 -8.40 9.84
CA ASP A 81 8.42 -7.48 10.91
C ASP A 81 7.87 -6.15 10.36
N LEU A 82 8.12 -5.86 9.08
CA LEU A 82 7.56 -4.74 8.34
C LEU A 82 6.40 -5.23 7.48
N PHE A 83 5.48 -4.33 7.16
CA PHE A 83 4.45 -4.60 6.17
C PHE A 83 4.83 -4.06 4.79
N ASN A 84 4.29 -4.68 3.76
CA ASN A 84 4.34 -4.18 2.40
C ASN A 84 3.15 -3.26 2.13
N SER A 85 3.42 -2.08 1.54
CA SER A 85 2.42 -1.02 1.33
C SER A 85 1.65 -1.13 0.00
N GLY A 86 1.83 -2.22 -0.74
CA GLY A 86 1.16 -2.51 -2.01
C GLY A 86 -0.30 -2.89 -1.87
N VAL A 87 -0.68 -3.50 -0.74
CA VAL A 87 -2.09 -3.75 -0.39
C VAL A 87 -2.33 -3.38 1.06
N MET A 88 -3.25 -2.44 1.27
CA MET A 88 -3.57 -1.89 2.59
C MET A 88 -5.07 -1.77 2.78
N VAL A 89 -5.53 -1.95 4.02
CA VAL A 89 -6.88 -1.60 4.45
C VAL A 89 -6.74 -0.45 5.44
N LEU A 90 -7.44 0.65 5.20
CA LEU A 90 -7.34 1.83 6.05
C LEU A 90 -8.70 2.52 6.26
N THR A 91 -8.86 3.15 7.43
CA THR A 91 -9.95 4.06 7.74
C THR A 91 -9.45 5.50 7.57
N PRO A 92 -9.92 6.24 6.56
CA PRO A 92 -9.47 7.61 6.32
C PRO A 92 -9.75 8.50 7.52
N ASN A 93 -8.75 9.27 7.96
CA ASN A 93 -8.90 10.24 9.02
C ASN A 93 -7.85 11.36 8.89
N MET A 94 -8.24 12.57 9.27
CA MET A 94 -7.36 13.73 9.15
C MET A 94 -6.18 13.71 10.13
N GLY A 95 -6.28 12.95 11.24
CA GLY A 95 -5.21 12.83 12.23
C GLY A 95 -3.97 12.15 11.64
N ASP A 96 -4.15 10.95 11.08
CA ASP A 96 -3.10 10.22 10.38
C ASP A 96 -2.60 10.98 9.16
N TYR A 97 -3.50 11.63 8.41
CA TYR A 97 -3.09 12.47 7.28
C TYR A 97 -2.08 13.55 7.69
N TYR A 98 -2.39 14.35 8.71
CA TYR A 98 -1.49 15.42 9.16
C TYR A 98 -0.20 14.87 9.79
N ALA A 99 -0.27 13.75 10.51
CA ALA A 99 0.92 13.11 11.07
C ALA A 99 1.87 12.63 9.97
N LEU A 100 1.34 11.95 8.94
CA LEU A 100 2.11 11.46 7.80
C LEU A 100 2.71 12.61 6.98
N VAL A 101 1.95 13.68 6.74
CA VAL A 101 2.47 14.89 6.07
C VAL A 101 3.62 15.49 6.87
N ALA A 102 3.46 15.66 8.18
CA ALA A 102 4.51 16.22 9.03
C ALA A 102 5.77 15.35 9.08
N MET A 103 5.62 14.01 9.08
CA MET A 103 6.74 13.08 8.98
C MET A 103 7.45 13.18 7.62
N ALA A 104 6.69 13.25 6.52
CA ALA A 104 7.23 13.41 5.17
C ALA A 104 8.00 14.74 4.99
N GLU A 105 7.48 15.85 5.50
CA GLU A 105 8.13 17.17 5.47
C GLU A 105 9.44 17.20 6.28
N ARG A 106 9.53 16.38 7.33
CA ARG A 106 10.75 16.20 8.13
C ARG A 106 11.75 15.24 7.49
N GLY A 107 11.42 14.62 6.36
CA GLY A 107 12.25 13.62 5.70
C GLY A 107 12.34 12.31 6.46
N ILE A 108 11.32 11.98 7.26
CA ILE A 108 11.28 10.76 8.08
C ILE A 108 10.75 9.62 7.20
N SER A 109 11.66 8.84 6.61
CA SER A 109 11.36 7.53 6.00
C SER A 109 12.67 6.74 5.90
N PHE A 110 12.71 5.51 6.39
CA PHE A 110 13.96 4.73 6.42
C PHE A 110 14.38 4.21 5.04
N ASP A 111 13.43 3.94 4.13
CA ASP A 111 13.70 3.54 2.75
C ASP A 111 13.63 4.74 1.78
N GLY A 112 13.26 5.90 2.31
CA GLY A 112 12.99 7.13 1.58
C GLY A 112 11.60 7.20 0.95
N ALA A 113 10.88 6.08 0.88
CA ALA A 113 9.61 5.89 0.18
C ALA A 113 8.40 5.87 1.14
N ASP A 114 7.22 5.56 0.59
CA ASP A 114 5.98 5.43 1.34
C ASP A 114 5.99 4.23 2.28
N GLN A 115 6.51 3.08 1.84
CA GLN A 115 6.56 1.89 2.69
C GLN A 115 7.31 2.18 4.00
N GLY A 116 8.46 2.85 3.94
CA GLY A 116 9.21 3.22 5.13
C GLY A 116 8.50 4.25 6.00
N LEU A 117 7.94 5.30 5.40
CA LEU A 117 7.15 6.31 6.14
C LEU A 117 5.99 5.65 6.90
N LEU A 118 5.21 4.82 6.20
CA LEU A 118 4.04 4.16 6.76
C LEU A 118 4.42 3.18 7.86
N ASN A 119 5.47 2.38 7.66
CA ASN A 119 5.98 1.47 8.69
C ASN A 119 6.48 2.24 9.92
N MET A 120 7.06 3.42 9.76
CA MET A 120 7.46 4.26 10.91
C MET A 120 6.26 4.86 11.65
N HIS A 121 5.21 5.27 10.94
CA HIS A 121 4.02 5.86 11.55
C HIS A 121 3.15 4.82 12.26
N PHE A 122 2.81 3.74 11.58
CA PHE A 122 1.96 2.70 12.15
C PHE A 122 2.75 1.73 13.03
N GLY A 123 4.06 1.54 12.79
CA GLY A 123 4.92 0.71 13.62
C GLY A 123 4.33 -0.67 13.84
N LYS A 124 4.19 -1.06 15.12
CA LYS A 124 3.53 -2.31 15.53
C LYS A 124 2.01 -2.20 15.68
N ASN A 125 1.45 -1.01 15.50
CA ASN A 125 0.03 -0.72 15.65
C ASN A 125 -0.72 -0.91 14.32
N TYR A 126 -0.50 -2.04 13.65
CA TYR A 126 -1.26 -2.46 12.49
C TYR A 126 -1.77 -3.89 12.66
N ASN A 127 -2.88 -4.19 12.00
CA ASN A 127 -3.37 -5.56 11.92
C ASN A 127 -2.76 -6.28 10.71
N ARG A 128 -2.07 -7.39 10.95
CA ARG A 128 -1.44 -8.18 9.89
C ARG A 128 -2.50 -9.00 9.15
N ILE A 129 -2.67 -8.73 7.85
CA ILE A 129 -3.49 -9.60 6.97
C ILE A 129 -2.63 -10.71 6.36
N SER A 130 -3.32 -11.72 5.82
CA SER A 130 -2.66 -12.86 5.17
C SER A 130 -1.72 -12.39 4.06
N PHE A 131 -0.53 -13.00 3.99
CA PHE A 131 0.44 -12.75 2.92
C PHE A 131 -0.14 -13.03 1.53
N THR A 132 -1.16 -13.89 1.42
CA THR A 132 -1.85 -14.18 0.15
C THR A 132 -2.48 -12.93 -0.48
N TYR A 133 -2.83 -11.92 0.32
CA TYR A 133 -3.36 -10.65 -0.19
C TYR A 133 -2.29 -9.71 -0.74
N ASN A 134 -1.00 -10.05 -0.65
CA ASN A 134 0.06 -9.21 -1.20
C ASN A 134 1.28 -10.05 -1.55
N VAL A 135 1.06 -11.08 -2.37
CA VAL A 135 2.15 -11.97 -2.77
C VAL A 135 3.05 -11.22 -3.74
N THR A 136 4.34 -11.19 -3.42
CA THR A 136 5.38 -10.70 -4.32
C THR A 136 6.10 -11.90 -4.90
N PRO A 137 5.70 -12.43 -6.07
CA PRO A 137 6.44 -13.49 -6.73
C PRO A 137 7.79 -12.93 -7.19
N SER A 138 8.84 -13.17 -6.41
CA SER A 138 10.21 -12.88 -6.82
C SER A 138 10.88 -14.18 -7.27
N ALA A 139 11.85 -14.09 -8.20
CA ALA A 139 12.70 -15.22 -8.57
C ALA A 139 13.49 -15.82 -7.39
N HIS A 140 13.54 -15.09 -6.26
CA HIS A 140 14.13 -15.51 -4.99
C HIS A 140 13.10 -16.02 -3.98
N TYR A 141 11.81 -16.17 -4.34
CA TYR A 141 10.86 -16.82 -3.46
C TYR A 141 11.14 -18.33 -3.41
N GLN A 142 12.00 -18.70 -2.47
CA GLN A 142 12.51 -20.05 -2.30
C GLN A 142 11.49 -21.03 -1.67
N TYR A 143 10.27 -20.57 -1.37
CA TYR A 143 9.27 -21.34 -0.63
C TYR A 143 8.07 -21.74 -1.50
N LEU A 144 8.37 -22.23 -2.71
CA LEU A 144 7.41 -22.80 -3.66
C LEU A 144 6.39 -23.78 -3.01
N PRO A 145 6.77 -24.63 -2.02
CA PRO A 145 5.79 -25.51 -1.37
C PRO A 145 4.65 -24.75 -0.67
N ALA A 146 4.90 -23.62 0.01
CA ALA A 146 3.80 -22.85 0.61
C ALA A 146 2.99 -22.10 -0.44
N TYR A 147 3.61 -21.64 -1.53
CA TYR A 147 2.88 -21.04 -2.64
C TYR A 147 1.82 -22.02 -3.17
N HIS A 148 2.22 -23.27 -3.48
CA HIS A 148 1.30 -24.29 -3.99
C HIS A 148 0.19 -24.71 -3.01
N ILE A 149 0.45 -24.68 -1.69
CA ILE A 149 -0.58 -25.02 -0.68
C ILE A 149 -1.54 -23.83 -0.43
N THR A 150 -1.07 -22.60 -0.64
CA THR A 150 -1.83 -21.37 -0.38
C THR A 150 -2.55 -20.81 -1.62
N GLU A 151 -2.38 -21.42 -2.79
CA GLU A 151 -3.18 -21.22 -4.02
C GLU A 151 -4.64 -21.69 -3.86
N SER A 152 -5.26 -21.45 -2.70
CA SER A 152 -6.70 -21.36 -2.64
C SER A 152 -7.13 -20.17 -3.52
N PRO A 153 -7.92 -20.37 -4.59
CA PRO A 153 -8.34 -19.30 -5.51
C PRO A 153 -9.17 -18.20 -4.83
N THR A 154 -9.45 -18.36 -3.55
CA THR A 154 -10.26 -17.49 -2.73
C THR A 154 -9.49 -16.39 -2.03
N LYS A 155 -8.16 -16.19 -2.09
CA LYS A 155 -7.52 -15.09 -1.29
C LYS A 155 -6.30 -14.42 -1.91
N THR A 156 -6.03 -14.64 -3.20
CA THR A 156 -4.74 -14.26 -3.79
C THR A 156 -4.80 -12.91 -4.51
N LEU A 157 -3.89 -12.01 -4.17
CA LEU A 157 -3.48 -10.85 -4.97
C LEU A 157 -1.98 -11.00 -5.24
N SER A 158 -1.54 -10.85 -6.48
CA SER A 158 -0.14 -11.05 -6.87
C SER A 158 0.38 -9.85 -7.64
N HIS A 159 1.63 -9.46 -7.38
CA HIS A 159 2.35 -8.54 -8.27
C HIS A 159 2.65 -9.28 -9.58
N CYS A 160 2.28 -8.69 -10.71
CA CYS A 160 2.55 -9.27 -12.02
C CYS A 160 3.02 -8.17 -12.99
N ASN A 161 4.06 -8.47 -13.77
CA ASN A 161 4.17 -7.90 -15.12
C ASN A 161 2.92 -8.30 -15.93
N PRO A 162 2.41 -7.43 -16.82
CA PRO A 162 0.99 -7.08 -16.88
C PRO A 162 0.12 -8.13 -17.58
N ILE A 163 -0.98 -8.57 -16.94
CA ILE A 163 -2.19 -9.10 -17.62
C ILE A 163 -3.44 -8.69 -16.82
N ILE A 164 -4.41 -8.08 -17.52
CA ILE A 164 -5.65 -7.43 -17.05
C ILE A 164 -6.72 -8.45 -16.57
N ARG A 165 -7.56 -8.13 -15.55
CA ARG A 165 -9.07 -8.10 -15.62
C ARG A 165 -9.85 -7.88 -14.28
N ARG A 166 -10.76 -6.87 -14.33
CA ARG A 166 -12.15 -6.68 -13.79
C ARG A 166 -12.53 -6.85 -12.29
N ALA A 167 -13.36 -5.89 -11.83
CA ALA A 167 -14.07 -5.84 -10.53
C ALA A 167 -15.61 -5.94 -10.70
N TYR A 168 -16.35 -6.28 -9.63
CA TYR A 168 -17.82 -6.27 -9.56
C TYR A 168 -18.34 -5.36 -8.43
N THR A 169 -19.58 -4.91 -8.62
CA THR A 169 -20.44 -3.96 -7.86
C THR A 169 -20.86 -4.43 -6.48
#